data_AF-A0AA88RCW7-F1
#
_entry.id   AF-A0AA88RCW7-F1
#
_cell.length_a   1.000
_cell.length_b   1.000
_cell.length_c   1.000
_cell.angle_alpha   90.00
_cell.angle_beta   90.00
_cell.angle_gamma   90.00
#
_symmetry.space_group_name_H-M   'P 1'
#
loop_
_entity.id
_entity.type
_entity.pdbx_description
1 polymer ?
#
loop_
_entity_poly.entity_id
_entity_poly.type
_entity_poly.pdbx_seq_one_letter_code
_entity_poly.pdbx_strand_id
1 'polypeptide(L)'
;MSLNSQRSLGIPNKEYATVASMRLHFLASERRRPDQFTVLVKNVPPDSDESVSELVEHFFLVNHPDHYLTHQVVYNANKLAKLVKEKKSKQNWLDYYQLKYSRNQSTRPMMKTGCLGLCGDRVDAIEFQTSEIERLSKEIAEERENVTSNPKTIMPAAFVSFKTRWGAAVCAQTQQSRNPTIWLTEWASEPRDVYWENLAIPYVSVSIRRLIIAVAFFFLTFFFMIPIAFVQSMANIEGIEKQAPFLKAIIEVIPRTIGVAIPMKATFFITYIMVDGWAGVAGEILRLKPLIIYHLKNFFLVKTEKDREEAMDPGSLGFDTGEPQIQFYFLIGLVYAVVTPFLLPFILIFFCLAYVIYRHQIINVYNQEYESAAAYWPDVHGRIIGALVISQLLLMGLISTKQAAQSVPFLIALPVLTIWFHRFCKGRYEPAFIRYPLQEAMMKDTLERAREPNLNLKGYLQNAYIHPVFKGDDDDDDDEGEEPNEKWEKQTVLVPTKRQSRRNTPVPSKISGGSSPSLP
;
A
#
# COMPACT_ATOMS: atom_id res chain seq x y z
N MET A 1 -8.65 13.52 32.97
CA MET A 1 -9.14 14.86 32.60
C MET A 1 -10.42 14.67 31.78
N SER A 2 -11.54 15.20 32.27
CA SER A 2 -12.92 14.85 31.88
C SER A 2 -13.25 15.03 30.40
N LEU A 3 -13.97 14.06 29.82
CA LEU A 3 -14.58 14.05 28.47
C LEU A 3 -15.37 15.33 28.12
N ASN A 4 -15.81 16.12 29.12
CA ASN A 4 -16.52 17.37 28.90
C ASN A 4 -15.64 18.52 28.37
N SER A 5 -14.30 18.44 28.47
CA SER A 5 -13.40 19.47 27.93
C SER A 5 -13.17 19.37 26.41
N GLN A 6 -13.61 18.29 25.76
CA GLN A 6 -13.37 18.09 24.32
C GLN A 6 -14.41 18.76 23.41
N ARG A 7 -15.54 19.24 23.94
CA ARG A 7 -16.61 19.84 23.11
C ARG A 7 -16.19 21.14 22.41
N SER A 8 -15.24 21.91 22.95
CA SER A 8 -14.78 23.19 22.38
C SER A 8 -13.64 23.11 21.36
N LEU A 9 -13.07 21.92 21.10
CA LEU A 9 -11.96 21.79 20.16
C LEU A 9 -12.45 21.63 18.71
N GLY A 10 -11.73 22.23 17.77
CA GLY A 10 -12.03 22.17 16.33
C GLY A 10 -12.04 20.74 15.78
N ILE A 11 -12.77 20.52 14.69
CA ILE A 11 -13.01 19.21 14.06
C ILE A 11 -11.70 18.42 13.85
N PRO A 12 -10.60 19.00 13.30
CA PRO A 12 -9.36 18.24 13.07
C PRO A 12 -8.74 17.65 14.34
N ASN A 13 -8.91 18.30 15.50
CA ASN A 13 -8.40 17.77 16.77
C ASN A 13 -9.25 16.59 17.27
N LYS A 14 -10.58 16.70 17.13
CA LYS A 14 -11.50 15.64 17.55
C LYS A 14 -11.28 14.38 16.74
N GLU A 15 -11.20 14.51 15.42
CA GLU A 15 -10.95 13.35 14.54
C GLU A 15 -9.59 12.71 14.81
N TYR A 16 -8.52 13.50 15.02
CA TYR A 16 -7.22 12.95 15.40
C TYR A 16 -7.31 12.14 16.71
N ALA A 17 -7.96 12.69 17.73
CA ALA A 17 -8.15 11.99 19.00
C ALA A 17 -8.97 10.69 18.84
N THR A 18 -10.04 10.72 18.04
CA THR A 18 -10.89 9.57 17.74
C THR A 18 -10.09 8.47 17.03
N VAL A 19 -9.39 8.80 15.94
CA VAL A 19 -8.59 7.83 15.18
C VAL A 19 -7.45 7.26 16.03
N ALA A 20 -6.81 8.09 16.87
CA ALA A 20 -5.79 7.61 17.80
C ALA A 20 -6.37 6.61 18.81
N SER A 21 -7.55 6.88 19.34
CA SER A 21 -8.23 5.96 20.27
C SER A 21 -8.65 4.66 19.58
N MET A 22 -9.18 4.74 18.36
CA MET A 22 -9.56 3.57 17.55
C MET A 22 -8.34 2.69 17.25
N ARG A 23 -7.21 3.31 16.88
CA ARG A 23 -5.94 2.61 16.64
C ARG A 23 -5.47 1.86 17.89
N LEU A 24 -5.39 2.52 19.04
CA LEU A 24 -4.92 1.89 20.27
C LEU A 24 -5.83 0.72 20.69
N HIS A 25 -7.15 0.91 20.58
CA HIS A 25 -8.12 -0.16 20.83
C HIS A 25 -7.94 -1.34 19.87
N PHE A 26 -7.77 -1.05 18.57
CA PHE A 26 -7.52 -2.07 17.57
C PHE A 26 -6.26 -2.89 17.90
N LEU A 27 -5.12 -2.23 18.14
CA LEU A 27 -3.85 -2.91 18.45
C LEU A 27 -3.92 -3.78 19.71
N ALA A 28 -4.68 -3.34 20.74
CA ALA A 28 -4.89 -4.11 21.95
C ALA A 28 -5.73 -5.38 21.69
N SER A 29 -6.74 -5.29 20.82
CA SER A 29 -7.65 -6.40 20.47
C SER A 29 -7.15 -7.31 19.34
N GLU A 30 -6.17 -6.86 18.57
CA GLU A 30 -5.71 -7.54 17.37
C GLU A 30 -5.13 -8.93 17.70
N ARG A 31 -5.36 -9.89 16.80
CA ARG A 31 -4.80 -11.24 16.90
C ARG A 31 -3.28 -11.23 16.89
N ARG A 32 -2.70 -12.36 17.27
CA ARG A 32 -1.26 -12.58 17.22
C ARG A 32 -0.80 -12.56 15.76
N ARG A 33 0.22 -11.77 15.47
CA ARG A 33 0.90 -11.72 14.18
C ARG A 33 2.43 -11.70 14.41
N PRO A 34 3.25 -12.18 13.46
CA PRO A 34 4.71 -12.26 13.63
C PRO A 34 5.44 -10.91 13.76
N ASP A 35 4.89 -9.86 13.15
CA ASP A 35 5.39 -8.48 13.17
C ASP A 35 5.44 -7.88 14.58
N GLN A 36 4.47 -8.24 15.43
CA GLN A 36 4.39 -7.77 16.82
C GLN A 36 5.60 -8.23 17.67
N PHE A 37 6.31 -9.29 17.25
CA PHE A 37 7.46 -9.87 17.96
C PHE A 37 8.78 -9.66 17.24
N THR A 38 8.76 -9.10 16.04
CA THR A 38 9.92 -9.14 15.14
C THR A 38 10.36 -7.74 14.78
N VAL A 39 11.69 -7.54 14.82
CA VAL A 39 12.35 -6.28 14.48
C VAL A 39 13.24 -6.54 13.28
N LEU A 40 13.15 -5.68 12.27
CA LEU A 40 14.06 -5.68 11.15
C LEU A 40 15.33 -4.90 11.53
N VAL A 41 16.44 -5.61 11.53
CA VAL A 41 17.77 -5.05 11.80
C VAL A 41 18.47 -4.82 10.45
N LYS A 42 18.94 -3.59 10.22
CA LYS A 42 19.64 -3.18 9.00
C LYS A 42 21.04 -2.67 9.33
N ASN A 43 21.93 -2.78 8.34
CA ASN A 43 23.30 -2.28 8.40
C ASN A 43 24.10 -2.88 9.57
N VAL A 44 24.06 -4.21 9.67
CA VAL A 44 24.96 -4.99 10.53
C VAL A 44 26.40 -4.72 10.08
N PRO A 45 27.33 -4.37 10.99
CA PRO A 45 28.71 -4.11 10.62
C PRO A 45 29.36 -5.39 10.05
N PRO A 46 30.21 -5.27 9.01
CA PRO A 46 30.96 -6.41 8.51
C PRO A 46 32.04 -6.80 9.51
N ASP A 47 32.23 -8.11 9.68
CA ASP A 47 33.33 -8.71 10.44
C ASP A 47 34.12 -9.67 9.53
N SER A 48 35.41 -9.87 9.80
CA SER A 48 36.25 -10.77 8.99
C SER A 48 36.10 -12.22 9.40
N ASP A 49 35.75 -12.48 10.66
CA ASP A 49 35.85 -13.78 11.29
C ASP A 49 34.45 -14.39 11.51
N GLU A 50 33.44 -13.55 11.78
CA GLU A 50 32.06 -13.98 12.02
C GLU A 50 31.12 -13.71 10.83
N SER A 51 30.18 -14.64 10.59
CA SER A 51 29.07 -14.43 9.65
C SER A 51 28.04 -13.44 10.21
N VAL A 52 27.21 -12.87 9.35
CA VAL A 52 26.10 -11.97 9.78
C VAL A 52 25.17 -12.66 10.78
N SER A 53 24.95 -13.98 10.62
CA SER A 53 24.10 -14.77 11.52
C SER A 53 24.71 -14.86 12.92
N GLU A 54 25.99 -15.21 13.02
CA GLU A 54 26.72 -15.31 14.29
C GLU A 54 26.82 -13.95 14.98
N LEU A 55 27.11 -12.88 14.24
CA LEU A 55 27.16 -11.51 14.76
C LEU A 55 25.82 -11.08 15.36
N VAL A 56 24.71 -11.35 14.66
CA VAL A 56 23.37 -11.01 15.12
C VAL A 56 23.06 -11.83 16.39
N GLU A 57 23.32 -13.12 16.38
CA GLU A 57 23.09 -13.98 17.54
C GLU A 57 23.89 -13.49 18.76
N HIS A 58 25.20 -13.30 18.62
CA HIS A 58 26.06 -12.80 19.69
C HIS A 58 25.60 -11.43 20.20
N PHE A 59 25.31 -10.48 19.30
CA PHE A 59 24.86 -9.14 19.67
C PHE A 59 23.57 -9.17 20.49
N PHE A 60 22.56 -9.95 20.08
CA PHE A 60 21.27 -9.99 20.77
C PHE A 60 21.28 -10.87 22.02
N LEU A 61 22.11 -11.90 22.09
CA LEU A 61 22.33 -12.66 23.32
C LEU A 61 23.00 -11.81 24.42
N VAL A 62 23.93 -10.94 24.06
CA VAL A 62 24.62 -10.07 25.03
C VAL A 62 23.73 -8.90 25.46
N ASN A 63 23.07 -8.23 24.52
CA ASN A 63 22.31 -7.00 24.81
C ASN A 63 20.85 -7.26 25.23
N HIS A 64 20.26 -8.39 24.81
CA HIS A 64 18.85 -8.75 25.07
C HIS A 64 18.69 -10.23 25.52
N PRO A 65 19.46 -10.72 26.53
CA PRO A 65 19.61 -12.15 26.85
C PRO A 65 18.28 -12.87 27.13
N ASP A 66 17.39 -12.27 27.90
CA ASP A 66 16.15 -12.92 28.33
C ASP A 66 15.05 -12.88 27.26
N HIS A 67 15.13 -11.92 26.33
CA HIS A 67 14.07 -11.63 25.37
C HIS A 67 14.36 -12.17 23.96
N TYR A 68 15.62 -12.32 23.57
CA TYR A 68 15.98 -12.88 22.27
C TYR A 68 15.44 -14.31 22.10
N LEU A 69 14.89 -14.60 20.92
CA LEU A 69 14.31 -15.91 20.60
C LEU A 69 15.00 -16.59 19.43
N THR A 70 15.04 -15.92 18.28
CA THR A 70 15.64 -16.43 17.04
C THR A 70 15.85 -15.27 16.08
N HIS A 71 16.62 -15.50 15.02
CA HIS A 71 16.75 -14.56 13.91
C HIS A 71 16.70 -15.28 12.57
N GLN A 72 16.36 -14.54 11.52
CA GLN A 72 16.37 -14.97 10.13
C GLN A 72 17.14 -13.96 9.31
N VAL A 73 18.27 -14.36 8.73
CA VAL A 73 19.09 -13.49 7.87
C VAL A 73 18.41 -13.26 6.52
N VAL A 74 18.66 -12.10 5.94
CA VAL A 74 18.12 -11.71 4.63
C VAL A 74 19.10 -12.13 3.53
N TYR A 75 18.58 -12.82 2.51
CA TYR A 75 19.32 -13.21 1.32
C TYR A 75 18.92 -12.35 0.12
N ASN A 76 19.90 -12.02 -0.74
CA ASN A 76 19.64 -11.44 -2.05
C ASN A 76 19.15 -12.52 -3.02
N ALA A 77 17.83 -12.73 -3.04
CA ALA A 77 17.16 -13.68 -3.91
C ALA A 77 16.53 -13.03 -5.16
N ASN A 78 16.93 -11.81 -5.54
CA ASN A 78 16.27 -11.05 -6.62
C ASN A 78 16.33 -11.76 -7.98
N LYS A 79 17.47 -12.38 -8.31
CA LYS A 79 17.61 -13.16 -9.55
C LYS A 79 16.72 -14.41 -9.52
N LEU A 80 16.72 -15.12 -8.40
CA LEU A 80 15.89 -16.31 -8.20
C LEU A 80 14.40 -15.98 -8.28
N ALA A 81 13.95 -14.91 -7.62
CA ALA A 81 12.57 -14.43 -7.68
C ALA A 81 12.14 -14.08 -9.11
N LYS A 82 13.03 -13.46 -9.89
CA LYS A 82 12.78 -13.17 -11.31
C LYS A 82 12.61 -14.45 -12.13
N LEU A 83 13.47 -15.45 -11.93
CA LEU A 83 13.37 -16.74 -12.63
C LEU A 83 12.08 -17.49 -12.28
N VAL A 84 11.69 -17.51 -10.99
CA VAL A 84 10.43 -18.12 -10.54
C VAL A 84 9.22 -17.42 -11.16
N LYS A 85 9.23 -16.08 -11.20
CA LYS A 85 8.18 -15.29 -11.84
C LYS A 85 8.10 -15.56 -13.34
N GLU A 86 9.25 -15.71 -14.01
CA GLU A 86 9.31 -16.07 -15.43
C GLU A 86 8.76 -17.48 -15.66
N LYS A 87 9.14 -18.46 -14.85
CA LYS A 87 8.59 -19.82 -14.89
C LYS A 87 7.06 -19.83 -14.72
N LYS A 88 6.51 -19.10 -13.75
CA LYS A 88 5.06 -18.97 -13.56
C LYS A 88 4.38 -18.35 -14.78
N SER A 89 5.00 -17.35 -15.42
CA SER A 89 4.48 -16.79 -16.66
C SER A 89 4.49 -17.78 -17.83
N LYS A 90 5.54 -18.60 -17.96
CA LYS A 90 5.64 -19.64 -18.99
C LYS A 90 4.61 -20.76 -18.75
N GLN A 91 4.39 -21.12 -17.49
CA GLN A 91 3.34 -22.05 -17.09
C GLN A 91 1.95 -21.55 -17.54
N ASN A 92 1.61 -20.28 -17.28
CA ASN A 92 0.35 -19.70 -17.75
C ASN A 92 0.20 -19.77 -19.29
N TRP A 93 1.29 -19.56 -20.04
CA TRP A 93 1.28 -19.71 -21.50
C TRP A 93 1.11 -21.16 -21.94
N LEU A 94 1.78 -22.10 -21.27
CA LEU A 94 1.59 -23.53 -21.50
C LEU A 94 0.13 -23.92 -21.28
N ASP A 95 -0.47 -23.46 -20.19
CA ASP A 95 -1.88 -23.72 -19.87
C ASP A 95 -2.81 -23.16 -20.94
N TYR A 96 -2.56 -21.94 -21.42
CA TYR A 96 -3.26 -21.35 -22.55
C TYR A 96 -3.19 -22.21 -23.82
N TYR A 97 -2.00 -22.64 -24.23
CA TYR A 97 -1.82 -23.41 -25.46
C TYR A 97 -2.42 -24.81 -25.35
N GLN A 98 -2.30 -25.45 -24.19
CA GLN A 98 -2.97 -26.72 -23.90
C GLN A 98 -4.48 -26.57 -23.99
N LEU A 99 -5.07 -25.56 -23.36
CA LEU A 99 -6.51 -25.29 -23.44
C LEU A 99 -6.97 -25.02 -24.88
N LYS A 100 -6.18 -24.26 -25.64
CA LYS A 100 -6.45 -23.99 -27.06
C LYS A 100 -6.46 -25.28 -27.89
N TYR A 101 -5.53 -26.19 -27.63
CA TYR A 101 -5.47 -27.50 -28.29
C TYR A 101 -6.62 -28.43 -27.86
N SER A 102 -6.96 -28.47 -26.56
CA SER A 102 -8.10 -29.25 -26.05
C SER A 102 -9.43 -28.83 -26.68
N ARG A 103 -9.60 -27.53 -26.98
CA ARG A 103 -10.80 -27.01 -27.67
C ARG A 103 -10.84 -27.35 -29.15
N ASN A 104 -9.69 -27.44 -29.79
CA ASN A 104 -9.57 -27.75 -31.22
C ASN A 104 -8.43 -28.73 -31.48
N GLN A 105 -8.73 -30.03 -31.37
CA GLN A 105 -7.75 -31.12 -31.51
C GLN A 105 -7.23 -31.29 -32.96
N SER A 106 -7.83 -30.61 -33.93
CA SER A 106 -7.47 -30.77 -35.35
C SER A 106 -6.10 -30.21 -35.71
N THR A 107 -5.60 -29.21 -34.98
CA THR A 107 -4.33 -28.53 -35.29
C THR A 107 -3.57 -28.20 -34.02
N ARG A 108 -2.30 -28.62 -33.96
CA ARG A 108 -1.41 -28.24 -32.87
C ARG A 108 -1.07 -26.74 -32.94
N PRO A 109 -1.10 -26.01 -31.80
CA PRO A 109 -0.82 -24.59 -31.79
C PRO A 109 0.67 -24.35 -32.09
N MET A 110 0.94 -23.66 -33.19
CA MET A 110 2.28 -23.20 -33.55
C MET A 110 2.48 -21.77 -33.05
N MET A 111 3.70 -21.45 -32.58
CA MET A 111 4.11 -20.09 -32.29
C MET A 111 5.42 -19.74 -32.99
N LYS A 112 5.73 -18.45 -33.07
CA LYS A 112 7.04 -17.98 -33.52
C LYS A 112 7.91 -17.62 -32.33
N THR A 113 9.21 -17.87 -32.41
CA THR A 113 10.17 -17.69 -31.32
C THR A 113 10.53 -16.22 -31.02
N GLY A 114 10.31 -15.29 -31.95
CA GLY A 114 10.73 -13.90 -31.83
C GLY A 114 9.71 -12.94 -31.20
N CYS A 115 10.05 -11.65 -31.22
CA CYS A 115 9.30 -10.58 -30.54
C CYS A 115 7.82 -10.55 -30.94
N LEU A 116 6.93 -10.62 -29.94
CA LEU A 116 5.47 -10.54 -30.07
C LEU A 116 4.86 -11.55 -31.08
N GLY A 117 5.57 -12.63 -31.40
CA GLY A 117 5.13 -13.63 -32.39
C GLY A 117 5.25 -13.17 -33.86
N LEU A 118 6.00 -12.10 -34.15
CA LEU A 118 6.13 -11.55 -35.50
C LEU A 118 7.30 -12.16 -36.28
N CYS A 119 8.44 -12.39 -35.62
CA CYS A 119 9.68 -12.88 -36.23
C CYS A 119 10.10 -14.24 -35.65
N GLY A 120 10.98 -14.97 -36.34
CA GLY A 120 11.52 -16.26 -35.90
C GLY A 120 10.81 -17.49 -36.50
N ASP A 121 11.35 -18.66 -36.18
CA ASP A 121 10.91 -19.95 -36.71
C ASP A 121 9.59 -20.39 -36.08
N ARG A 122 8.78 -21.11 -36.86
CA ARG A 122 7.52 -21.70 -36.39
C ARG A 122 7.82 -22.99 -35.65
N VAL A 123 7.56 -23.00 -34.36
CA VAL A 123 7.75 -24.15 -33.46
C VAL A 123 6.43 -24.54 -32.80
N ASP A 124 6.34 -25.78 -32.35
CA ASP A 124 5.22 -26.24 -31.53
C ASP A 124 5.22 -25.46 -30.20
N ALA A 125 4.12 -24.78 -29.90
CA ALA A 125 4.03 -23.92 -28.74
C ALA A 125 4.01 -24.72 -27.43
N ILE A 126 3.42 -25.90 -27.39
CA ILE A 126 3.33 -26.71 -26.16
C ILE A 126 4.72 -27.27 -25.85
N GLU A 127 5.36 -27.89 -26.83
CA GLU A 127 6.67 -28.52 -26.64
C GLU A 127 7.75 -27.48 -26.28
N PHE A 128 7.73 -26.32 -26.93
CA PHE A 128 8.66 -25.24 -26.59
C PHE A 128 8.44 -24.69 -25.18
N GLN A 129 7.19 -24.47 -24.75
CA GLN A 129 6.96 -23.95 -23.40
C GLN A 129 7.36 -24.99 -22.35
N THR A 130 7.10 -26.28 -22.59
CA THR A 130 7.56 -27.37 -21.70
C THR A 130 9.08 -27.39 -21.57
N SER A 131 9.82 -27.33 -22.68
CA SER A 131 11.29 -27.33 -22.64
C SER A 131 11.87 -26.08 -21.97
N GLU A 132 11.24 -24.92 -22.16
CA GLU A 132 11.59 -23.68 -21.46
C GLU A 132 11.33 -23.76 -19.96
N ILE A 133 10.23 -24.38 -19.53
CA ILE A 133 9.93 -24.60 -18.11
C ILE A 133 10.94 -25.55 -17.48
N GLU A 134 11.34 -26.61 -18.18
CA GLU A 134 12.40 -27.53 -17.72
C GLU A 134 13.74 -26.80 -17.58
N ARG A 135 14.12 -26.01 -18.59
CA ARG A 135 15.34 -25.18 -18.56
C ARG A 135 15.33 -24.22 -17.38
N LEU A 136 14.24 -23.47 -17.19
CA LEU A 136 14.09 -22.54 -16.06
C LEU A 136 14.08 -23.28 -14.72
N SER A 137 13.47 -24.46 -14.64
CA SER A 137 13.46 -25.25 -13.40
C SER A 137 14.87 -25.70 -13.00
N LYS A 138 15.70 -26.07 -13.98
CA LYS A 138 17.12 -26.37 -13.74
C LYS A 138 17.89 -25.13 -13.27
N GLU A 139 17.72 -23.99 -13.95
CA GLU A 139 18.38 -22.74 -13.56
C GLU A 139 17.94 -22.26 -12.16
N ILE A 140 16.66 -22.42 -11.82
CA ILE A 140 16.13 -22.11 -10.48
C ILE A 140 16.78 -23.00 -9.41
N ALA A 141 16.97 -24.29 -9.68
CA ALA A 141 17.62 -25.21 -8.74
C ALA A 141 19.08 -24.83 -8.51
N GLU A 142 19.83 -24.56 -9.59
CA GLU A 142 21.22 -24.10 -9.53
C GLU A 142 21.35 -22.75 -8.79
N GLU A 143 20.47 -21.79 -9.09
CA GLU A 143 20.49 -20.48 -8.44
C GLU A 143 20.07 -20.56 -6.97
N ARG A 144 19.13 -21.45 -6.61
CA ARG A 144 18.73 -21.68 -5.20
C ARG A 144 19.90 -22.19 -4.36
N GLU A 145 20.68 -23.12 -4.91
CA GLU A 145 21.89 -23.63 -4.25
C GLU A 145 22.96 -22.54 -4.13
N ASN A 146 23.15 -21.73 -5.19
CA ASN A 146 24.08 -20.61 -5.18
C ASN A 146 23.69 -19.55 -4.12
N VAL A 147 22.41 -19.18 -4.01
CA VAL A 147 21.96 -18.19 -3.02
C VAL A 147 22.16 -18.68 -1.58
N THR A 148 22.00 -19.98 -1.34
CA THR A 148 22.14 -20.56 0.01
C THR A 148 23.60 -20.79 0.41
N SER A 149 24.45 -21.17 -0.55
CA SER A 149 25.86 -21.51 -0.28
C SER A 149 26.81 -20.32 -0.32
N ASN A 150 26.47 -19.26 -1.06
CA ASN A 150 27.37 -18.13 -1.29
C ASN A 150 27.23 -17.07 -0.19
N PRO A 151 28.28 -16.78 0.60
CA PRO A 151 28.18 -15.76 1.66
C PRO A 151 27.96 -14.35 1.12
N LYS A 152 28.26 -14.07 -0.15
CA LYS A 152 28.06 -12.75 -0.77
C LYS A 152 26.59 -12.40 -1.02
N THR A 153 25.71 -13.40 -1.04
CA THR A 153 24.26 -13.17 -1.19
C THR A 153 23.61 -12.79 0.14
N ILE A 154 24.29 -13.05 1.26
CA ILE A 154 23.82 -12.66 2.59
C ILE A 154 23.94 -11.14 2.72
N MET A 155 22.81 -10.50 2.98
CA MET A 155 22.76 -9.06 3.22
C MET A 155 23.11 -8.77 4.68
N PRO A 156 23.69 -7.60 5.01
CA PRO A 156 23.91 -7.15 6.39
C PRO A 156 22.58 -6.69 7.03
N ALA A 157 21.57 -7.56 7.00
CA ALA A 157 20.23 -7.35 7.52
C ALA A 157 19.62 -8.68 7.98
N ALA A 158 18.82 -8.63 9.04
CA ALA A 158 18.15 -9.79 9.62
C ALA A 158 16.82 -9.41 10.26
N PHE A 159 15.86 -10.33 10.24
CA PHE A 159 14.67 -10.28 11.08
C PHE A 159 14.99 -10.93 12.42
N VAL A 160 14.88 -10.18 13.51
CA VAL A 160 15.17 -10.65 14.86
C VAL A 160 13.86 -10.73 15.64
N SER A 161 13.52 -11.94 16.09
CA SER A 161 12.30 -12.22 16.82
C SER A 161 12.57 -12.34 18.32
N PHE A 162 11.62 -11.84 19.12
CA PHE A 162 11.69 -11.80 20.58
C PHE A 162 10.59 -12.68 21.20
N LYS A 163 10.82 -13.15 22.43
CA LYS A 163 9.84 -13.93 23.22
C LYS A 163 8.61 -13.13 23.64
N THR A 164 8.71 -11.81 23.61
CA THR A 164 7.71 -10.86 24.14
C THR A 164 7.62 -9.66 23.21
N ARG A 165 6.40 -9.14 22.99
CA ARG A 165 6.18 -7.87 22.29
C ARG A 165 6.84 -6.71 23.01
N TRP A 166 6.90 -6.77 24.34
CA TRP A 166 7.64 -5.78 25.13
C TRP A 166 9.11 -5.69 24.71
N GLY A 167 9.80 -6.82 24.60
CA GLY A 167 11.20 -6.89 24.18
C GLY A 167 11.41 -6.35 22.76
N ALA A 168 10.54 -6.74 21.81
CA ALA A 168 10.55 -6.20 20.46
C ALA A 168 10.33 -4.67 20.45
N ALA A 169 9.40 -4.18 21.27
CA ALA A 169 9.09 -2.75 21.39
C ALA A 169 10.25 -1.93 21.96
N VAL A 170 10.98 -2.49 22.93
CA VAL A 170 12.20 -1.86 23.46
C VAL A 170 13.29 -1.83 22.38
N CYS A 171 13.53 -2.94 21.70
CA CYS A 171 14.53 -3.02 20.64
C CYS A 171 14.25 -2.02 19.50
N ALA A 172 13.03 -2.04 18.93
CA ALA A 172 12.67 -1.18 17.80
C ALA A 172 12.68 0.32 18.10
N GLN A 173 12.58 0.73 19.37
CA GLN A 173 12.48 2.15 19.77
C GLN A 173 13.77 2.71 20.38
N THR A 174 14.82 1.89 20.54
CA THR A 174 16.08 2.31 21.19
C THR A 174 17.26 2.28 20.22
N GLN A 175 18.21 3.19 20.45
CA GLN A 175 19.48 3.21 19.73
C GLN A 175 20.37 2.06 20.23
N GLN A 176 20.74 1.13 19.35
CA GLN A 176 21.45 -0.10 19.73
C GLN A 176 22.96 0.09 19.92
N SER A 177 23.59 1.02 19.20
CA SER A 177 25.04 1.22 19.22
C SER A 177 25.45 2.68 19.30
N ARG A 178 26.73 2.95 19.62
CA ARG A 178 27.31 4.30 19.66
C ARG A 178 27.18 5.03 18.32
N ASN A 179 27.23 4.31 17.20
CA ASN A 179 27.09 4.90 15.88
C ASN A 179 25.62 4.82 15.42
N PRO A 180 24.96 5.96 15.16
CA PRO A 180 23.54 5.97 14.78
C PRO A 180 23.25 5.38 13.39
N THR A 181 24.26 5.00 12.60
CA THR A 181 24.05 4.43 11.27
C THR A 181 24.16 2.91 11.22
N ILE A 182 24.61 2.24 12.28
CA ILE A 182 24.78 0.77 12.33
C ILE A 182 23.82 0.17 13.34
N TRP A 183 23.47 -1.11 13.17
CA TRP A 183 22.48 -1.79 14.01
C TRP A 183 21.14 -1.02 14.05
N LEU A 184 20.69 -0.60 12.86
CA LEU A 184 19.45 0.15 12.71
C LEU A 184 18.26 -0.79 12.91
N THR A 185 17.43 -0.51 13.91
CA THR A 185 16.27 -1.32 14.25
C THR A 185 14.98 -0.61 13.86
N GLU A 186 14.14 -1.29 13.10
CA GLU A 186 12.80 -0.84 12.74
C GLU A 186 11.81 -1.98 13.01
N TRP A 187 10.54 -1.66 13.28
CA TRP A 187 9.50 -2.70 13.31
C TRP A 187 9.49 -3.48 12.00
N ALA A 188 9.48 -4.81 12.07
CA ALA A 188 9.31 -5.61 10.87
C ALA A 188 7.87 -5.45 10.37
N SER A 189 7.68 -5.27 9.07
CA SER A 189 6.35 -5.39 8.46
C SER A 189 5.82 -6.81 8.62
N GLU A 190 4.52 -7.02 8.44
CA GLU A 190 3.97 -8.38 8.34
C GLU A 190 4.63 -9.12 7.16
N PRO A 191 4.88 -10.45 7.22
CA PRO A 191 5.57 -11.16 6.14
C PRO A 191 5.00 -10.96 4.73
N ARG A 192 3.67 -10.81 4.60
CA ARG A 192 2.98 -10.49 3.34
C ARG A 192 3.20 -9.05 2.85
N ASP A 193 3.49 -8.13 3.77
CA ASP A 193 3.73 -6.70 3.50
C ASP A 193 5.20 -6.40 3.20
N VAL A 194 6.10 -7.38 3.41
CA VAL A 194 7.53 -7.22 3.14
C VAL A 194 7.77 -7.15 1.64
N TYR A 195 8.25 -6.00 1.17
CA TYR A 195 8.74 -5.87 -0.20
C TYR A 195 10.18 -6.39 -0.33
N TRP A 196 10.32 -7.71 -0.53
CA TRP A 196 11.58 -8.45 -0.46
C TRP A 196 12.70 -7.90 -1.36
N GLU A 197 12.37 -7.45 -2.58
CA GLU A 197 13.37 -6.96 -3.55
C GLU A 197 14.17 -5.76 -3.01
N ASN A 198 13.57 -4.96 -2.12
CA ASN A 198 14.19 -3.77 -1.54
C ASN A 198 15.14 -4.08 -0.38
N LEU A 199 15.05 -5.26 0.25
CA LEU A 199 15.93 -5.63 1.36
C LEU A 199 17.37 -5.91 0.91
N ALA A 200 17.56 -6.22 -0.38
CA ALA A 200 18.88 -6.39 -1.00
C ALA A 200 19.61 -5.06 -1.28
N ILE A 201 18.99 -3.91 -1.00
CA ILE A 201 19.57 -2.59 -1.28
C ILE A 201 20.50 -2.17 -0.14
N PRO A 202 21.80 -1.91 -0.40
CA PRO A 202 22.71 -1.42 0.63
C PRO A 202 22.29 -0.05 1.17
N TYR A 203 22.40 0.14 2.50
CA TYR A 203 21.97 1.36 3.20
C TYR A 203 22.53 2.65 2.58
N VAL A 204 23.83 2.67 2.26
CA VAL A 204 24.51 3.84 1.69
C VAL A 204 23.91 4.25 0.34
N SER A 205 23.43 3.29 -0.45
CA SER A 205 22.84 3.55 -1.77
C SER A 205 21.44 4.17 -1.69
N VAL A 206 20.74 4.04 -0.56
CA VAL A 206 19.38 4.58 -0.37
C VAL A 206 19.38 6.11 -0.49
N SER A 207 20.38 6.80 0.07
CA SER A 207 20.51 8.26 -0.01
C SER A 207 20.71 8.75 -1.44
N ILE A 208 21.55 8.05 -2.22
CA ILE A 208 21.80 8.39 -3.63
C ILE A 208 20.54 8.15 -4.46
N ARG A 209 19.85 7.02 -4.27
CA ARG A 209 18.58 6.72 -4.95
C ARG A 209 17.52 7.77 -4.64
N ARG A 210 17.41 8.21 -3.38
CA ARG A 210 16.50 9.29 -2.98
C ARG A 210 16.80 10.60 -3.72
N LEU A 211 18.08 10.95 -3.88
CA LEU A 211 18.49 12.13 -4.65
C LEU A 211 18.13 12.00 -6.13
N ILE A 212 18.43 10.84 -6.75
CA ILE A 212 18.09 10.59 -8.17
C ILE A 212 16.58 10.71 -8.40
N ILE A 213 15.77 10.09 -7.54
CA ILE A 213 14.31 10.15 -7.65
C ILE A 213 13.80 11.58 -7.41
N ALA A 214 14.37 12.34 -6.48
CA ALA A 214 14.00 13.74 -6.28
C ALA A 214 14.29 14.60 -7.52
N VAL A 215 15.44 14.42 -8.17
CA VAL A 215 15.79 15.11 -9.42
C VAL A 215 14.87 14.69 -10.57
N ALA A 216 14.59 13.39 -10.70
CA ALA A 216 13.65 12.88 -11.71
C ALA A 216 12.22 13.43 -11.49
N PHE A 217 11.76 13.50 -10.25
CA PHE A 217 10.46 14.07 -9.89
C PHE A 217 10.39 15.58 -10.20
N PHE A 218 11.47 16.32 -9.97
CA PHE A 218 11.57 17.72 -10.38
C PHE A 218 11.38 17.87 -11.91
N PHE A 219 12.09 17.08 -12.71
CA PHE A 219 11.92 17.14 -14.16
C PHE A 219 10.53 16.71 -14.61
N LEU A 220 9.97 15.66 -14.00
CA LEU A 220 8.60 15.23 -14.27
C LEU A 220 7.61 16.38 -14.05
N THR A 221 7.66 17.04 -12.89
CA THR A 221 6.76 18.17 -12.57
C THR A 221 6.98 19.37 -13.49
N PHE A 222 8.23 19.67 -13.85
CA PHE A 222 8.57 20.74 -14.78
C PHE A 222 8.01 20.48 -16.19
N PHE A 223 8.25 19.31 -16.76
CA PHE A 223 7.75 18.97 -18.10
C PHE A 223 6.23 18.76 -18.13
N PHE A 224 5.61 18.39 -17.00
CA PHE A 224 4.16 18.27 -16.90
C PHE A 224 3.42 19.62 -16.98
N MET A 225 4.14 20.75 -16.90
CA MET A 225 3.58 22.07 -17.20
C MET A 225 3.12 22.21 -18.65
N ILE A 226 3.73 21.46 -19.60
CA ILE A 226 3.38 21.54 -21.03
C ILE A 226 1.96 20.99 -21.29
N PRO A 227 1.61 19.75 -20.89
CA PRO A 227 0.22 19.27 -20.97
C PRO A 227 -0.78 20.16 -20.23
N ILE A 228 -0.41 20.69 -19.06
CA ILE A 228 -1.27 21.61 -18.29
C ILE A 228 -1.56 22.88 -19.11
N ALA A 229 -0.54 23.50 -19.70
CA ALA A 229 -0.71 24.68 -20.55
C ALA A 229 -1.59 24.38 -21.77
N PHE A 230 -1.43 23.21 -22.39
CA PHE A 230 -2.28 22.75 -23.48
C PHE A 230 -3.75 22.63 -23.06
N VAL A 231 -4.06 21.92 -21.97
CA VAL A 231 -5.43 21.78 -21.45
C VAL A 231 -6.03 23.14 -21.08
N GLN A 232 -5.25 24.03 -20.45
CA GLN A 232 -5.70 25.37 -20.08
C GLN A 232 -5.97 26.26 -21.31
N SER A 233 -5.21 26.07 -22.40
CA SER A 233 -5.43 26.80 -23.64
C SER A 233 -6.75 26.39 -24.31
N MET A 234 -7.06 25.08 -24.35
CA MET A 234 -8.33 24.56 -24.85
C MET A 234 -9.53 25.00 -23.99
N ALA A 235 -9.34 25.14 -22.67
CA ALA A 235 -10.40 25.53 -21.75
C ALA A 235 -10.74 27.04 -21.79
N ASN A 236 -9.93 27.90 -22.42
CA ASN A 236 -10.10 29.36 -22.41
C ASN A 236 -9.89 30.02 -23.78
N ILE A 237 -10.65 29.57 -24.79
CA ILE A 237 -10.55 30.03 -26.18
C ILE A 237 -10.85 31.54 -26.30
N GLU A 238 -11.82 32.06 -25.53
CA GLU A 238 -12.18 33.49 -25.51
C GLU A 238 -11.07 34.40 -24.95
N GLY A 239 -10.17 33.86 -24.12
CA GLY A 239 -9.04 34.60 -23.55
C GLY A 239 -7.84 34.72 -24.49
N ILE A 240 -7.68 33.77 -25.41
CA ILE A 240 -6.56 33.72 -26.37
C ILE A 240 -6.80 34.70 -27.52
N GLU A 241 -8.05 34.81 -27.99
CA GLU A 241 -8.44 35.74 -29.07
C GLU A 241 -8.24 37.22 -28.69
N LYS A 242 -8.24 37.53 -27.39
CA LYS A 242 -8.07 38.89 -26.86
C LYS A 242 -6.63 39.28 -26.54
N GLN A 243 -5.66 38.36 -26.67
CA GLN A 243 -4.34 38.52 -26.05
C GLN A 243 -3.15 38.30 -27.01
N ALA A 244 -3.22 38.81 -28.24
CA ALA A 244 -2.03 39.24 -29.01
C ALA A 244 -2.44 40.18 -30.17
N PRO A 245 -1.97 41.44 -30.20
CA PRO A 245 -0.67 41.70 -30.83
C PRO A 245 0.12 42.94 -30.32
N PHE A 246 0.30 43.17 -29.00
CA PHE A 246 1.44 43.99 -28.54
C PHE A 246 1.86 43.69 -27.08
N LEU A 247 2.95 42.95 -26.92
CA LEU A 247 3.61 42.68 -25.64
C LEU A 247 4.36 43.92 -25.13
N LYS A 248 3.71 44.83 -24.38
CA LYS A 248 4.43 45.98 -23.77
C LYS A 248 4.03 46.39 -22.35
N ALA A 249 3.12 45.68 -21.67
CA ALA A 249 2.62 46.10 -20.35
C ALA A 249 2.70 45.00 -19.26
N ILE A 250 3.71 44.14 -19.29
CA ILE A 250 3.80 42.97 -18.40
C ILE A 250 4.33 43.28 -16.99
N ILE A 251 4.93 44.46 -16.75
CA ILE A 251 5.70 44.69 -15.51
C ILE A 251 4.92 45.43 -14.39
N GLU A 252 3.78 46.09 -14.67
CA GLU A 252 2.99 46.79 -13.63
C GLU A 252 1.65 46.13 -13.23
N VAL A 253 1.23 45.05 -13.88
CA VAL A 253 -0.14 44.49 -13.74
C VAL A 253 -0.19 43.18 -12.93
N ILE A 254 0.95 42.63 -12.52
CA ILE A 254 1.05 41.29 -11.89
C ILE A 254 0.15 41.11 -10.65
N PRO A 255 0.04 42.06 -9.71
CA PRO A 255 -0.83 41.88 -8.54
C PRO A 255 -2.32 41.82 -8.91
N ARG A 256 -2.78 42.69 -9.83
CA ARG A 256 -4.21 42.74 -10.21
C ARG A 256 -4.65 41.51 -11.02
N THR A 257 -3.78 40.95 -11.85
CA THR A 257 -4.12 39.78 -12.67
C THR A 257 -4.42 38.55 -11.80
N ILE A 258 -3.68 38.33 -10.71
CA ILE A 258 -3.88 37.16 -9.83
C ILE A 258 -5.23 37.25 -9.10
N GLY A 259 -5.60 38.45 -8.62
CA GLY A 259 -6.86 38.66 -7.89
C GLY A 259 -8.12 38.41 -8.72
N VAL A 260 -8.04 38.53 -10.05
CA VAL A 260 -9.14 38.25 -10.99
C VAL A 260 -9.04 36.83 -11.58
N ALA A 261 -7.82 36.33 -11.82
CA ALA A 261 -7.60 35.01 -12.42
C ALA A 261 -8.04 33.85 -11.51
N ILE A 262 -7.77 33.92 -10.19
CA ILE A 262 -8.11 32.82 -9.27
C ILE A 262 -9.62 32.50 -9.27
N PRO A 263 -10.53 33.49 -9.06
CA PRO A 263 -11.97 33.24 -9.16
C PRO A 263 -12.41 32.73 -10.54
N MET A 264 -11.85 33.27 -11.64
CA MET A 264 -12.21 32.83 -13.00
C MET A 264 -11.89 31.36 -13.25
N LYS A 265 -10.84 30.82 -12.61
CA LYS A 265 -10.47 29.41 -12.72
C LYS A 265 -11.37 28.47 -11.91
N ALA A 266 -12.27 28.97 -11.06
CA ALA A 266 -13.21 28.13 -10.32
C ALA A 266 -14.09 27.28 -11.23
N THR A 267 -14.52 27.82 -12.38
CA THR A 267 -15.34 27.09 -13.36
C THR A 267 -14.64 25.85 -13.90
N PHE A 268 -13.33 25.93 -14.15
CA PHE A 268 -12.52 24.78 -14.56
C PHE A 268 -12.47 23.70 -13.47
N PHE A 269 -12.33 24.10 -12.20
CA PHE A 269 -12.32 23.13 -11.10
C PHE A 269 -13.69 22.49 -10.86
N ILE A 270 -14.79 23.22 -11.06
CA ILE A 270 -16.14 22.66 -10.99
C ILE A 270 -16.31 21.57 -12.06
N THR A 271 -15.95 21.85 -13.31
CA THR A 271 -16.04 20.84 -14.38
C THR A 271 -15.10 19.66 -14.14
N TYR A 272 -13.89 19.92 -13.62
CA TYR A 272 -12.96 18.86 -13.24
C TYR A 272 -13.55 17.94 -12.15
N ILE A 273 -14.13 18.47 -11.08
CA ILE A 273 -14.76 17.67 -10.01
C ILE A 273 -15.93 16.84 -10.54
N MET A 274 -16.72 17.38 -11.48
CA MET A 274 -17.82 16.63 -12.09
C MET A 274 -17.33 15.46 -12.94
N VAL A 275 -16.25 15.65 -13.71
CA VAL A 275 -15.72 14.61 -14.61
C VAL A 275 -14.87 13.59 -13.84
N ASP A 276 -13.83 14.05 -13.15
CA ASP A 276 -12.88 13.19 -12.43
C ASP A 276 -13.50 12.63 -11.15
N GLY A 277 -14.19 13.48 -10.38
CA GLY A 277 -14.77 13.09 -9.10
C GLY A 277 -16.06 12.30 -9.27
N TRP A 278 -17.13 12.91 -9.80
CA TRP A 278 -18.43 12.24 -9.84
C TRP A 278 -18.47 11.08 -10.83
N ALA A 279 -18.08 11.33 -12.09
CA ALA A 279 -18.11 10.26 -13.10
C ALA A 279 -17.02 9.22 -12.85
N GLY A 280 -15.86 9.60 -12.29
CA GLY A 280 -14.82 8.65 -11.89
C GLY A 280 -15.28 7.69 -10.80
N VAL A 281 -15.81 8.19 -9.67
CA VAL A 281 -16.32 7.33 -8.59
C VAL A 281 -17.54 6.52 -9.05
N ALA A 282 -18.44 7.11 -9.85
CA ALA A 282 -19.55 6.37 -10.44
C ALA A 282 -19.10 5.27 -11.40
N GLY A 283 -17.98 5.46 -12.12
CA GLY A 283 -17.38 4.44 -12.99
C GLY A 283 -16.67 3.34 -12.20
N GLU A 284 -16.08 3.66 -11.05
CA GLU A 284 -15.37 2.71 -10.18
C GLU A 284 -16.29 1.58 -9.70
N ILE A 285 -17.60 1.83 -9.52
CA ILE A 285 -18.56 0.78 -9.15
C ILE A 285 -18.61 -0.38 -10.17
N LEU A 286 -18.38 -0.09 -11.45
CA LEU A 286 -18.44 -1.08 -12.52
C LEU A 286 -17.20 -1.98 -12.56
N ARG A 287 -16.09 -1.54 -11.94
CA ARG A 287 -14.79 -2.23 -11.93
C ARG A 287 -14.41 -2.83 -13.28
N LEU A 288 -14.47 -2.01 -14.34
CA LEU A 288 -14.29 -2.47 -15.73
C LEU A 288 -12.98 -3.24 -15.95
N LYS A 289 -11.88 -2.81 -15.32
CA LYS A 289 -10.57 -3.45 -15.45
C LYS A 289 -10.57 -4.89 -14.87
N PRO A 290 -10.88 -5.13 -13.58
CA PRO A 290 -11.04 -6.49 -13.06
C PRO A 290 -12.06 -7.33 -13.83
N LEU A 291 -13.19 -6.74 -14.24
CA LEU A 291 -14.24 -7.46 -14.97
C LEU A 291 -13.76 -8.01 -16.32
N ILE A 292 -13.05 -7.18 -17.10
CA ILE A 292 -12.47 -7.59 -18.39
C ILE A 292 -11.39 -8.65 -18.18
N ILE A 293 -10.50 -8.47 -17.20
CA ILE A 293 -9.43 -9.42 -16.90
C ILE A 293 -10.01 -10.76 -16.45
N TYR A 294 -11.02 -10.76 -15.59
CA TYR A 294 -11.70 -11.97 -15.13
C TYR A 294 -12.29 -12.76 -16.32
N HIS A 295 -13.04 -12.10 -17.21
CA HIS A 295 -13.61 -12.78 -18.37
C HIS A 295 -12.52 -13.29 -19.33
N LEU A 296 -11.42 -12.57 -19.48
CA LEU A 296 -10.27 -13.00 -20.29
C LEU A 296 -9.60 -14.25 -19.68
N LYS A 297 -9.26 -14.21 -18.38
CA LYS A 297 -8.66 -15.35 -17.65
C LYS A 297 -9.59 -16.56 -17.66
N ASN A 298 -10.88 -16.38 -17.35
CA ASN A 298 -11.85 -17.46 -17.33
C ASN A 298 -12.05 -18.09 -18.71
N PHE A 299 -11.96 -17.30 -19.79
CA PHE A 299 -12.08 -17.85 -21.13
C PHE A 299 -10.79 -18.53 -21.60
N PHE A 300 -9.60 -18.17 -21.11
CA PHE A 300 -8.34 -18.61 -21.70
C PHE A 300 -7.39 -19.41 -20.80
N LEU A 301 -7.51 -19.33 -19.48
CA LEU A 301 -6.52 -19.85 -18.53
C LEU A 301 -7.11 -20.79 -17.46
N VAL A 302 -8.36 -20.57 -17.04
CA VAL A 302 -8.99 -21.33 -15.94
C VAL A 302 -9.25 -22.79 -16.34
N LYS A 303 -8.69 -23.73 -15.57
CA LYS A 303 -8.90 -25.19 -15.69
C LYS A 303 -9.63 -25.76 -14.46
N THR A 304 -9.23 -25.30 -13.28
CA THR A 304 -9.72 -25.76 -11.97
C THR A 304 -10.55 -24.68 -11.27
N GLU A 305 -11.26 -25.03 -10.20
CA GLU A 305 -11.93 -24.03 -9.36
C GLU A 305 -10.92 -23.12 -8.63
N LYS A 306 -9.73 -23.64 -8.24
CA LYS A 306 -8.66 -22.84 -7.62
C LYS A 306 -8.18 -21.73 -8.58
N ASP A 307 -8.00 -22.05 -9.87
CA ASP A 307 -7.63 -21.04 -10.88
C ASP A 307 -8.71 -19.97 -11.07
N ARG A 308 -9.98 -20.33 -10.83
CA ARG A 308 -11.10 -19.41 -10.95
C ARG A 308 -11.13 -18.44 -9.77
N GLU A 309 -10.81 -18.91 -8.57
CA GLU A 309 -10.63 -18.08 -7.38
C GLU A 309 -9.46 -17.10 -7.57
N GLU A 310 -8.31 -17.56 -8.07
CA GLU A 310 -7.17 -16.69 -8.43
C GLU A 310 -7.51 -15.67 -9.52
N ALA A 311 -8.40 -16.03 -10.45
CA ALA A 311 -8.89 -15.11 -11.47
C ALA A 311 -9.86 -14.06 -10.93
N MET A 312 -10.50 -14.32 -9.79
CA MET A 312 -11.47 -13.45 -9.12
C MET A 312 -10.81 -12.45 -8.16
N ASP A 313 -9.48 -12.33 -8.17
CA ASP A 313 -8.75 -11.38 -7.33
C ASP A 313 -9.24 -9.93 -7.56
N PRO A 314 -9.88 -9.31 -6.54
CA PRO A 314 -10.38 -7.96 -6.64
C PRO A 314 -9.27 -6.92 -6.43
N GLY A 315 -8.10 -7.29 -5.90
CA GLY A 315 -7.07 -6.36 -5.44
C GLY A 315 -7.47 -5.54 -4.21
N SER A 316 -6.54 -4.71 -3.76
CA SER A 316 -6.70 -3.83 -2.60
C SER A 316 -7.30 -2.45 -2.92
N LEU A 317 -7.59 -1.72 -1.84
CA LEU A 317 -7.98 -0.32 -1.91
C LEU A 317 -6.81 0.50 -2.47
N GLY A 318 -7.05 1.24 -3.56
CA GLY A 318 -6.06 2.11 -4.20
C GLY A 318 -5.71 3.35 -3.38
N PHE A 319 -5.00 3.16 -2.26
CA PHE A 319 -4.55 4.26 -1.40
C PHE A 319 -3.62 5.23 -2.14
N ASP A 320 -2.80 4.71 -3.05
CA ASP A 320 -1.87 5.44 -3.92
C ASP A 320 -2.56 6.43 -4.87
N THR A 321 -3.79 6.14 -5.30
CA THR A 321 -4.56 6.97 -6.24
C THR A 321 -5.66 7.77 -5.53
N GLY A 322 -6.41 7.13 -4.64
CA GLY A 322 -7.55 7.74 -3.96
C GLY A 322 -7.17 8.76 -2.89
N GLU A 323 -6.12 8.52 -2.11
CA GLU A 323 -5.71 9.48 -1.05
C GLU A 323 -5.28 10.83 -1.64
N PRO A 324 -4.38 10.90 -2.64
CA PRO A 324 -3.99 12.18 -3.22
C PRO A 324 -5.14 12.93 -3.89
N GLN A 325 -6.09 12.22 -4.51
CA GLN A 325 -7.29 12.80 -5.13
C GLN A 325 -8.16 13.50 -4.07
N ILE A 326 -8.40 12.84 -2.94
CA ILE A 326 -9.17 13.41 -1.82
C ILE A 326 -8.45 14.65 -1.24
N GLN A 327 -7.13 14.58 -1.04
CA GLN A 327 -6.34 15.72 -0.55
C GLN A 327 -6.41 16.91 -1.50
N PHE A 328 -6.40 16.66 -2.81
CA PHE A 328 -6.53 17.70 -3.82
C PHE A 328 -7.90 18.41 -3.73
N TYR A 329 -8.99 17.68 -3.52
CA TYR A 329 -10.31 18.30 -3.31
C TYR A 329 -10.42 19.04 -1.99
N PHE A 330 -9.77 18.57 -0.92
CA PHE A 330 -9.64 19.35 0.32
C PHE A 330 -8.90 20.66 0.09
N LEU A 331 -7.79 20.64 -0.66
CA LEU A 331 -7.03 21.85 -1.01
C LEU A 331 -7.90 22.84 -1.80
N ILE A 332 -8.53 22.41 -2.89
CA ILE A 332 -9.41 23.27 -3.70
C ILE A 332 -10.56 23.81 -2.85
N GLY A 333 -11.21 22.94 -2.05
CA GLY A 333 -12.31 23.33 -1.18
C GLY A 333 -11.92 24.39 -0.18
N LEU A 334 -10.78 24.22 0.52
CA LEU A 334 -10.28 25.20 1.48
C LEU A 334 -9.86 26.52 0.82
N VAL A 335 -9.25 26.48 -0.36
CA VAL A 335 -8.84 27.68 -1.10
C VAL A 335 -10.06 28.46 -1.62
N TYR A 336 -11.01 27.77 -2.24
CA TYR A 336 -12.18 28.40 -2.86
C TYR A 336 -13.35 28.64 -1.91
N ALA A 337 -13.34 28.12 -0.69
CA ALA A 337 -14.40 28.37 0.30
C ALA A 337 -14.67 29.86 0.52
N VAL A 338 -13.61 30.68 0.56
CA VAL A 338 -13.72 32.13 0.77
C VAL A 338 -13.85 32.90 -0.56
N VAL A 339 -13.32 32.35 -1.66
CA VAL A 339 -13.25 33.03 -2.95
C VAL A 339 -14.51 32.80 -3.80
N THR A 340 -14.99 31.56 -3.89
CA THR A 340 -16.13 31.15 -4.73
C THR A 340 -16.90 30.01 -4.02
N PRO A 341 -17.80 30.34 -3.09
CA PRO A 341 -18.52 29.35 -2.28
C PRO A 341 -19.36 28.36 -3.08
N PHE A 342 -19.77 28.72 -4.30
CA PHE A 342 -20.53 27.87 -5.21
C PHE A 342 -19.82 26.56 -5.60
N LEU A 343 -18.49 26.46 -5.40
CA LEU A 343 -17.73 25.24 -5.64
C LEU A 343 -17.97 24.19 -4.53
N LEU A 344 -18.28 24.61 -3.29
CA LEU A 344 -18.39 23.70 -2.13
C LEU A 344 -19.51 22.65 -2.25
N PRO A 345 -20.73 22.97 -2.75
CA PRO A 345 -21.75 21.95 -2.97
C PRO A 345 -21.28 20.82 -3.89
N PHE A 346 -20.44 21.10 -4.90
CA PHE A 346 -19.95 20.07 -5.81
C PHE A 346 -18.99 19.10 -5.13
N ILE A 347 -18.10 19.62 -4.27
CA ILE A 347 -17.22 18.83 -3.43
C ILE A 347 -18.03 18.00 -2.42
N LEU A 348 -19.07 18.58 -1.82
CA LEU A 348 -19.90 17.86 -0.85
C LEU A 348 -20.64 16.68 -1.49
N ILE A 349 -21.20 16.87 -2.70
CA ILE A 349 -21.82 15.78 -3.47
C ILE A 349 -20.80 14.69 -3.77
N PHE A 350 -19.58 15.07 -4.17
CA PHE A 350 -18.49 14.10 -4.38
C PHE A 350 -18.24 13.27 -3.11
N PHE A 351 -18.06 13.90 -1.94
CA PHE A 351 -17.80 13.17 -0.69
C PHE A 351 -18.96 12.26 -0.27
N CYS A 352 -20.21 12.70 -0.44
CA CYS A 352 -21.37 11.86 -0.17
C CYS A 352 -21.41 10.62 -1.08
N LEU A 353 -21.18 10.81 -2.39
CA LEU A 353 -21.17 9.73 -3.37
C LEU A 353 -20.02 8.75 -3.10
N ALA A 354 -18.80 9.28 -2.92
CA ALA A 354 -17.60 8.52 -2.61
C ALA A 354 -17.75 7.71 -1.32
N TYR A 355 -18.31 8.30 -0.26
CA TYR A 355 -18.54 7.59 0.99
C TYR A 355 -19.44 6.36 0.80
N VAL A 356 -20.57 6.51 0.09
CA VAL A 356 -21.50 5.40 -0.13
C VAL A 356 -20.86 4.31 -1.00
N ILE A 357 -20.19 4.68 -2.08
CA ILE A 357 -19.60 3.73 -3.03
C ILE A 357 -18.40 3.00 -2.42
N TYR A 358 -17.43 3.71 -1.85
CA TYR A 358 -16.27 3.06 -1.24
C TYR A 358 -16.67 2.23 -0.01
N ARG A 359 -17.64 2.67 0.79
CA ARG A 359 -18.17 1.83 1.88
C ARG A 359 -18.78 0.54 1.35
N HIS A 360 -19.54 0.59 0.26
CA HIS A 360 -20.08 -0.61 -0.37
C HIS A 360 -18.99 -1.54 -0.89
N GLN A 361 -17.96 -1.00 -1.55
CA GLN A 361 -16.88 -1.79 -2.12
C GLN A 361 -15.94 -2.39 -1.06
N ILE A 362 -15.65 -1.67 0.03
CA ILE A 362 -14.85 -2.18 1.15
C ILE A 362 -15.55 -3.40 1.79
N ILE A 363 -16.88 -3.37 1.91
CA ILE A 363 -17.63 -4.48 2.51
C ILE A 363 -17.72 -5.69 1.57
N ASN A 364 -17.88 -5.46 0.27
CA ASN A 364 -18.28 -6.53 -0.66
C ASN A 364 -17.18 -7.03 -1.59
N VAL A 365 -16.09 -6.27 -1.77
CA VAL A 365 -15.18 -6.48 -2.90
C VAL A 365 -13.71 -6.44 -2.50
N TYR A 366 -13.23 -5.36 -1.89
CA TYR A 366 -11.78 -5.18 -1.71
C TYR A 366 -11.21 -6.17 -0.70
N ASN A 367 -10.09 -6.80 -1.08
CA ASN A 367 -9.29 -7.58 -0.15
C ASN A 367 -8.13 -6.73 0.36
N GLN A 368 -7.92 -6.70 1.66
CA GLN A 368 -6.88 -5.87 2.25
C GLN A 368 -5.55 -6.64 2.26
N GLU A 369 -4.62 -6.24 1.39
CA GLU A 369 -3.30 -6.88 1.26
C GLU A 369 -2.40 -6.65 2.48
N TYR A 370 -2.54 -5.50 3.14
CA TYR A 370 -1.69 -5.08 4.28
C TYR A 370 -2.49 -4.41 5.39
N GLU A 371 -2.09 -4.61 6.65
CA GLU A 371 -2.77 -4.02 7.83
C GLU A 371 -1.85 -3.06 8.60
N SER A 372 -2.03 -1.76 8.32
CA SER A 372 -1.26 -0.65 8.90
C SER A 372 -1.85 -0.12 10.21
N ALA A 373 -3.11 -0.46 10.53
CA ALA A 373 -3.85 0.07 11.68
C ALA A 373 -3.86 1.60 11.74
N ALA A 374 -4.13 2.23 10.58
CA ALA A 374 -4.22 3.67 10.36
C ALA A 374 -2.95 4.48 10.66
N ALA A 375 -1.75 3.90 10.52
CA ALA A 375 -0.49 4.60 10.77
C ALA A 375 -0.26 5.82 9.86
N TYR A 376 -0.93 5.90 8.70
CA TYR A 376 -0.85 7.01 7.74
C TYR A 376 -1.59 8.30 8.19
N TRP A 377 -2.40 8.24 9.25
CA TRP A 377 -3.25 9.37 9.67
C TRP A 377 -2.49 10.67 10.01
N PRO A 378 -1.30 10.64 10.66
CA PRO A 378 -0.48 11.84 10.87
C PRO A 378 -0.11 12.54 9.57
N ASP A 379 0.17 11.78 8.50
CA ASP A 379 0.49 12.33 7.18
C ASP A 379 -0.73 13.02 6.55
N VAL A 380 -1.89 12.36 6.59
CA VAL A 380 -3.18 12.92 6.13
C VAL A 380 -3.50 14.21 6.87
N HIS A 381 -3.40 14.22 8.19
CA HIS A 381 -3.62 15.41 9.01
C HIS A 381 -2.63 16.52 8.66
N GLY A 382 -1.34 16.19 8.53
CA GLY A 382 -0.30 17.14 8.14
C GLY A 382 -0.56 17.80 6.78
N ARG A 383 -1.01 17.03 5.79
CA ARG A 383 -1.37 17.52 4.44
C ARG A 383 -2.59 18.43 4.47
N ILE A 384 -3.63 18.09 5.23
CA ILE A 384 -4.83 18.95 5.38
C ILE A 384 -4.46 20.28 6.05
N ILE A 385 -3.63 20.24 7.10
CA ILE A 385 -3.15 21.48 7.73
C ILE A 385 -2.26 22.28 6.77
N GLY A 386 -1.39 21.62 5.99
CA GLY A 386 -0.63 22.25 4.92
C GLY A 386 -1.52 22.96 3.90
N ALA A 387 -2.61 22.30 3.47
CA ALA A 387 -3.60 22.87 2.57
C ALA A 387 -4.32 24.09 3.19
N LEU A 388 -4.63 24.05 4.49
CA LEU A 388 -5.20 25.18 5.21
C LEU A 388 -4.24 26.38 5.26
N VAL A 389 -2.95 26.15 5.51
CA VAL A 389 -1.92 27.20 5.46
C VAL A 389 -1.82 27.78 4.06
N ILE A 390 -1.80 26.94 3.01
CA ILE A 390 -1.79 27.39 1.61
C ILE A 390 -3.01 28.26 1.31
N SER A 391 -4.21 27.85 1.75
CA SER A 391 -5.44 28.65 1.59
C SER A 391 -5.34 30.02 2.26
N GLN A 392 -4.84 30.08 3.50
CA GLN A 392 -4.66 31.34 4.23
C GLN A 392 -3.63 32.27 3.55
N LEU A 393 -2.51 31.71 3.07
CA LEU A 393 -1.49 32.47 2.33
C LEU A 393 -2.05 33.02 1.01
N LEU A 394 -2.80 32.22 0.25
CA LEU A 394 -3.44 32.65 -0.99
C LEU A 394 -4.53 33.71 -0.73
N LEU A 395 -5.30 33.56 0.35
CA LEU A 395 -6.30 34.54 0.75
C LEU A 395 -5.66 35.89 1.09
N MET A 396 -4.54 35.89 1.82
CA MET A 396 -3.76 37.10 2.06
C MET A 396 -3.29 37.75 0.76
N GLY A 397 -2.75 36.95 -0.17
CA GLY A 397 -2.38 37.42 -1.51
C GLY A 397 -3.55 38.08 -2.24
N LEU A 398 -4.73 37.44 -2.22
CA LEU A 398 -5.93 37.95 -2.89
C LEU A 398 -6.45 39.25 -2.25
N ILE A 399 -6.55 39.32 -0.92
CA ILE A 399 -7.05 40.52 -0.21
C ILE A 399 -6.10 41.71 -0.37
N SER A 400 -4.79 41.45 -0.40
CA SER A 400 -3.78 42.49 -0.67
C SER A 400 -3.98 43.19 -2.01
N THR A 401 -4.57 42.52 -3.01
CA THR A 401 -4.82 43.11 -4.34
C THR A 401 -6.04 44.04 -4.37
N LYS A 402 -6.97 43.91 -3.40
CA LYS A 402 -8.24 44.65 -3.35
C LYS A 402 -8.18 45.95 -2.54
N GLN A 403 -7.00 46.52 -2.33
CA GLN A 403 -6.76 47.73 -1.51
C GLN A 403 -7.23 47.62 -0.04
N ALA A 404 -7.64 46.44 0.42
CA ALA A 404 -8.03 46.15 1.80
C ALA A 404 -6.82 45.75 2.67
N ALA A 405 -5.73 46.53 2.59
CA ALA A 405 -4.47 46.24 3.28
C ALA A 405 -4.60 46.27 4.82
N GLN A 406 -5.60 46.99 5.36
CA GLN A 406 -5.86 47.05 6.80
C GLN A 406 -6.27 45.71 7.41
N SER A 407 -6.74 44.75 6.60
CA SER A 407 -7.11 43.40 7.07
C SER A 407 -5.93 42.42 7.14
N VAL A 408 -4.79 42.75 6.52
CA VAL A 408 -3.62 41.86 6.39
C VAL A 408 -2.98 41.51 7.74
N PRO A 409 -2.81 42.44 8.71
CA PRO A 409 -2.25 42.10 10.02
C PRO A 409 -3.08 41.07 10.80
N PHE A 410 -4.41 41.05 10.62
CA PHE A 410 -5.27 40.06 11.27
C PHE A 410 -5.17 38.68 10.59
N LEU A 411 -4.97 38.64 9.28
CA LEU A 411 -4.84 37.39 8.53
C LEU A 411 -3.51 36.68 8.80
N ILE A 412 -2.44 37.40 9.15
CA ILE A 412 -1.14 36.78 9.48
C ILE A 412 -1.19 35.96 10.77
N ALA A 413 -2.12 36.28 11.68
CA ALA A 413 -2.32 35.51 12.90
C ALA A 413 -2.85 34.09 12.61
N LEU A 414 -3.57 33.90 11.50
CA LEU A 414 -4.16 32.61 11.12
C LEU A 414 -3.11 31.51 10.85
N PRO A 415 -2.12 31.68 9.94
CA PRO A 415 -1.12 30.65 9.69
C PRO A 415 -0.24 30.40 10.92
N VAL A 416 0.04 31.43 11.72
CA VAL A 416 0.77 31.27 12.99
C VAL A 416 -0.01 30.37 13.95
N LEU A 417 -1.30 30.64 14.15
CA LEU A 417 -2.16 29.83 15.01
C LEU A 417 -2.35 28.42 14.46
N THR A 418 -2.51 28.26 13.14
CA THR A 418 -2.63 26.95 12.48
C THR A 418 -1.36 26.11 12.63
N ILE A 419 -0.17 26.70 12.46
CA ILE A 419 1.11 26.01 12.66
C ILE A 419 1.30 25.66 14.14
N TRP A 420 0.98 26.59 15.06
CA TRP A 420 1.03 26.33 16.49
C TRP A 420 0.11 25.16 16.89
N PHE A 421 -1.12 25.16 16.38
CA PHE A 421 -2.08 24.09 16.56
C PHE A 421 -1.58 22.75 16.01
N HIS A 422 -0.95 22.74 14.82
CA HIS A 422 -0.33 21.54 14.27
C HIS A 422 0.76 20.99 15.19
N ARG A 423 1.64 21.86 15.71
CA ARG A 423 2.69 21.44 16.66
C ARG A 423 2.08 20.87 17.95
N PHE A 424 0.98 21.44 18.43
CA PHE A 424 0.23 20.91 19.56
C PHE A 424 -0.33 19.50 19.27
N CYS A 425 -1.05 19.32 18.16
CA CYS A 425 -1.59 18.01 17.76
C CYS A 425 -0.48 16.98 17.54
N LYS A 426 0.60 17.39 16.88
CA LYS A 426 1.78 16.56 16.64
C LYS A 426 2.37 16.07 17.96
N GLY A 427 2.65 16.96 18.90
CA GLY A 427 3.17 16.57 20.22
C GLY A 427 2.20 15.72 21.05
N ARG A 428 0.89 15.91 20.91
CA ARG A 428 -0.12 15.27 21.76
C ARG A 428 -0.60 13.90 21.27
N TYR A 429 -0.73 13.70 19.95
CA TYR A 429 -1.38 12.50 19.38
C TYR A 429 -0.47 11.69 18.47
N GLU A 430 0.46 12.29 17.74
CA GLU A 430 1.39 11.56 16.85
C GLU A 430 2.19 10.45 17.56
N PRO A 431 2.60 10.58 18.84
CA PRO A 431 3.26 9.49 19.55
C PRO A 431 2.45 8.19 19.58
N ALA A 432 1.11 8.23 19.55
CA ALA A 432 0.28 7.03 19.52
C ALA A 432 0.34 6.26 18.17
N PHE A 433 0.83 6.92 17.12
CA PHE A 433 0.98 6.33 15.78
C PHE A 433 2.40 5.82 15.56
N ILE A 434 3.40 6.56 16.04
CA ILE A 434 4.82 6.27 15.80
C ILE A 434 5.42 5.34 16.87
N ARG A 435 4.98 5.46 18.13
CA ARG A 435 5.56 4.72 19.26
C ARG A 435 4.54 3.74 19.82
N TYR A 436 4.96 2.49 20.01
CA TYR A 436 4.13 1.49 20.66
C TYR A 436 4.35 1.52 22.18
N PRO A 437 3.31 1.83 22.99
CA PRO A 437 3.47 1.95 24.43
C PRO A 437 3.85 0.62 25.09
N LEU A 438 4.89 0.63 25.93
CA LEU A 438 5.36 -0.57 26.63
C LEU A 438 4.32 -1.17 27.60
N GLN A 439 3.46 -0.33 28.18
CA GLN A 439 2.37 -0.79 29.04
C GLN A 439 1.36 -1.66 28.29
N GLU A 440 0.98 -1.25 27.08
CA GLU A 440 0.07 -2.01 26.21
C GLU A 440 0.73 -3.31 25.74
N ALA A 441 2.01 -3.26 25.37
CA ALA A 441 2.79 -4.44 24.98
C ALA A 441 2.79 -5.50 26.10
N MET A 442 3.09 -5.08 27.33
CA MET A 442 3.16 -5.98 28.49
C MET A 442 1.78 -6.50 28.90
N MET A 443 0.74 -5.66 28.84
CA MET A 443 -0.64 -6.09 29.11
C MET A 443 -1.08 -7.16 28.11
N LYS A 444 -0.83 -6.95 26.81
CA LYS A 444 -1.17 -7.92 25.76
C LYS A 444 -0.41 -9.23 25.92
N ASP A 445 0.89 -9.18 26.20
CA ASP A 445 1.69 -10.38 26.45
C ASP A 445 1.21 -11.17 27.69
N THR A 446 0.78 -10.47 28.75
CA THR A 446 0.25 -11.11 29.97
C THR A 446 -1.07 -11.81 29.70
N LEU A 447 -1.99 -11.16 28.97
CA LEU A 447 -3.28 -11.72 28.60
C LEU A 447 -3.12 -12.94 27.68
N GLU A 448 -2.24 -12.87 26.69
CA GLU A 448 -2.01 -14.01 25.78
C GLU A 448 -1.34 -15.18 26.49
N ARG A 449 -0.37 -14.92 27.38
CA ARG A 449 0.27 -15.99 28.18
C ARG A 449 -0.73 -16.68 29.12
N ALA A 450 -1.70 -15.93 29.66
CA ALA A 450 -2.78 -16.49 30.46
C ALA A 450 -3.77 -17.32 29.62
N ARG A 451 -4.01 -16.93 28.36
CA ARG A 451 -4.93 -17.63 27.45
C ARG A 451 -4.31 -18.92 26.87
N GLU A 452 -3.04 -18.86 26.47
CA GLU A 452 -2.33 -19.94 25.77
C GLU A 452 -0.92 -20.14 26.37
N PRO A 453 -0.80 -20.81 27.53
CA PRO A 453 0.47 -20.93 28.25
C PRO A 453 1.51 -21.83 27.56
N ASN A 454 1.07 -22.81 26.77
CA ASN A 454 1.94 -23.84 26.17
C ASN A 454 2.29 -23.56 24.70
N LEU A 455 2.13 -22.32 24.23
CA LEU A 455 2.38 -21.98 22.84
C LEU A 455 3.88 -22.06 22.49
N ASN A 456 4.23 -22.83 21.45
CA ASN A 456 5.57 -22.83 20.89
C ASN A 456 5.78 -21.61 19.97
N LEU A 457 6.10 -20.46 20.57
CA LEU A 457 6.33 -19.21 19.83
C LEU A 457 7.55 -19.32 18.88
N LYS A 458 8.56 -20.13 19.22
CA LYS A 458 9.74 -20.31 18.36
C LYS A 458 9.37 -20.92 17.02
N GLY A 459 8.61 -22.02 17.04
CA GLY A 459 8.14 -22.67 15.81
C GLY A 459 7.27 -21.75 14.95
N TYR A 460 6.39 -20.98 15.59
CA TYR A 460 5.52 -20.01 14.90
C TYR A 460 6.31 -18.89 14.20
N LEU A 461 7.39 -18.38 14.81
CA LEU A 461 8.13 -17.23 14.28
C LEU A 461 9.31 -17.60 13.37
N GLN A 462 9.93 -18.77 13.56
CA GLN A 462 11.17 -19.13 12.87
C GLN A 462 11.03 -19.18 11.33
N ASN A 463 9.86 -19.59 10.83
CA ASN A 463 9.60 -19.71 9.40
C ASN A 463 8.80 -18.52 8.81
N ALA A 464 8.40 -17.56 9.64
CA ALA A 464 7.51 -16.47 9.22
C ALA A 464 8.17 -15.58 8.14
N TYR A 465 9.44 -15.21 8.37
CA TYR A 465 10.20 -14.26 7.55
C TYR A 465 11.19 -14.92 6.59
N ILE A 466 10.87 -16.13 6.13
CA ILE A 466 11.59 -16.75 5.02
C ILE A 466 11.10 -16.11 3.72
N HIS A 467 12.03 -15.79 2.81
CA HIS A 467 11.69 -15.21 1.51
C HIS A 467 10.72 -16.16 0.77
N PRO A 468 9.61 -15.67 0.17
CA PRO A 468 8.53 -16.49 -0.38
C PRO A 468 9.02 -17.57 -1.35
N VAL A 469 10.02 -17.25 -2.16
CA VAL A 469 10.65 -18.20 -3.09
C VAL A 469 11.21 -19.45 -2.42
N PHE A 470 11.59 -19.42 -1.15
CA PHE A 470 12.08 -20.60 -0.44
C PHE A 470 10.98 -21.41 0.23
N LYS A 471 9.78 -20.86 0.43
CA LYS A 471 8.62 -21.60 0.90
C LYS A 471 8.17 -22.58 -0.19
N GLY A 472 7.73 -23.78 0.18
CA GLY A 472 7.22 -24.75 -0.79
C GLY A 472 5.87 -24.28 -1.34
N ASP A 473 5.44 -24.82 -2.49
CA ASP A 473 4.11 -24.53 -3.05
C ASP A 473 2.95 -24.98 -2.12
N ASP A 474 3.26 -25.78 -1.07
CA ASP A 474 2.30 -26.30 -0.06
C ASP A 474 2.17 -25.40 1.19
N ASP A 475 3.02 -24.39 1.38
CA ASP A 475 3.04 -23.54 2.59
C ASP A 475 2.24 -22.23 2.43
N ASP A 476 1.69 -21.96 1.25
CA ASP A 476 0.92 -20.75 0.94
C ASP A 476 -0.57 -20.85 1.37
N ASP A 477 -1.02 -22.02 1.86
CA ASP A 477 -2.40 -22.30 2.28
C ASP A 477 -2.67 -22.04 3.79
N ASP A 478 -1.76 -21.37 4.52
CA ASP A 478 -1.96 -21.01 5.95
C ASP A 478 -2.83 -19.75 6.15
N ASP A 479 -3.93 -19.62 5.39
CA ASP A 479 -5.09 -18.85 5.87
C ASP A 479 -6.11 -19.84 6.44
N GLU A 480 -6.50 -19.57 7.69
CA GLU A 480 -7.44 -20.32 8.53
C GLU A 480 -6.88 -21.51 9.33
N GLY A 481 -6.84 -21.30 10.66
CA GLY A 481 -6.77 -22.39 11.62
C GLY A 481 -8.04 -23.23 11.59
N GLU A 482 -8.02 -24.33 10.86
CA GLU A 482 -8.83 -25.52 11.11
C GLU A 482 -7.93 -26.77 11.05
N GLU A 483 -8.21 -27.74 11.92
CA GLU A 483 -7.39 -28.93 12.12
C GLU A 483 -7.09 -29.72 10.82
N PRO A 484 -5.86 -30.26 10.66
CA PRO A 484 -5.49 -31.03 9.49
C PRO A 484 -6.00 -32.47 9.63
N ASN A 485 -7.23 -32.75 9.23
CA ASN A 485 -7.59 -34.11 8.85
C ASN A 485 -8.66 -34.18 7.75
N GLU A 486 -8.37 -35.01 6.75
CA GLU A 486 -9.28 -35.47 5.69
C GLU A 486 -9.77 -34.45 4.63
N LYS A 487 -8.90 -34.04 3.70
CA LYS A 487 -9.36 -33.43 2.43
C LYS A 487 -8.47 -33.62 1.21
N TRP A 488 -7.61 -34.64 1.17
CA TRP A 488 -6.63 -34.79 0.07
C TRP A 488 -7.07 -35.64 -1.12
N GLU A 489 -8.32 -36.12 -1.20
CA GLU A 489 -8.75 -37.01 -2.31
C GLU A 489 -9.92 -36.50 -3.19
N LYS A 490 -10.32 -35.22 -3.14
CA LYS A 490 -11.53 -34.78 -3.89
C LYS A 490 -11.44 -33.59 -4.84
N GLN A 491 -10.28 -33.00 -5.12
CA GLN A 491 -10.24 -31.76 -5.90
C GLN A 491 -9.48 -31.85 -7.23
N THR A 492 -9.91 -32.75 -8.11
CA THR A 492 -9.60 -32.71 -9.56
C THR A 492 -10.89 -32.67 -10.39
N VAL A 493 -11.89 -31.89 -9.95
CA VAL A 493 -13.09 -31.63 -10.75
C VAL A 493 -12.76 -30.53 -11.76
N LEU A 494 -12.58 -30.90 -13.02
CA LEU A 494 -12.44 -29.97 -14.14
C LEU A 494 -13.72 -29.15 -14.29
N VAL A 495 -13.60 -27.82 -14.34
CA VAL A 495 -14.75 -26.93 -14.53
C VAL A 495 -15.25 -27.05 -15.97
N PRO A 496 -16.52 -27.40 -16.22
CA PRO A 496 -17.07 -27.38 -17.58
C PRO A 496 -17.22 -25.92 -18.04
N THR A 497 -16.35 -25.44 -18.92
CA THR A 497 -16.43 -24.06 -19.46
C THR A 497 -17.56 -23.83 -20.47
N LYS A 498 -18.52 -24.75 -20.59
CA LYS A 498 -19.68 -24.62 -21.50
C LYS A 498 -20.85 -24.01 -20.73
N ARG A 499 -21.20 -22.77 -21.07
CA ARG A 499 -22.32 -22.02 -20.47
C ARG A 499 -23.64 -22.77 -20.66
N GLN A 500 -24.00 -23.66 -19.72
CA GLN A 500 -25.38 -24.10 -19.59
C GLN A 500 -26.14 -22.99 -18.87
N SER A 501 -27.08 -22.36 -19.58
CA SER A 501 -28.07 -21.46 -18.99
C SER A 501 -28.92 -22.26 -17.99
N ARG A 502 -28.49 -22.37 -16.74
CA ARG A 502 -29.36 -22.82 -15.65
C ARG A 502 -30.10 -21.62 -15.08
N ARG A 503 -31.35 -21.52 -15.54
CA ARG A 503 -32.41 -20.67 -14.99
C ARG A 503 -32.77 -21.23 -13.60
N ASN A 504 -32.68 -20.39 -12.56
CA ASN A 504 -33.21 -20.56 -11.19
C ASN A 504 -32.62 -21.67 -10.30
N THR A 505 -31.85 -21.30 -9.26
CA THR A 505 -32.21 -21.42 -7.82
C THR A 505 -31.04 -20.97 -6.91
N PRO A 506 -31.31 -20.39 -5.72
CA PRO A 506 -30.27 -20.01 -4.76
C PRO A 506 -29.85 -21.20 -3.90
N VAL A 507 -28.55 -21.34 -3.66
CA VAL A 507 -27.99 -22.31 -2.70
C VAL A 507 -28.18 -21.76 -1.28
N PRO A 508 -28.73 -22.53 -0.32
CA PRO A 508 -28.89 -22.07 1.06
C PRO A 508 -27.55 -22.03 1.81
N SER A 509 -27.37 -20.98 2.62
CA SER A 509 -26.23 -20.76 3.50
C SER A 509 -26.17 -21.84 4.60
N LYS A 510 -25.04 -22.55 4.72
CA LYS A 510 -24.75 -23.44 5.85
C LYS A 510 -24.30 -22.65 7.07
N ILE A 511 -25.23 -22.02 7.80
CA ILE A 511 -25.03 -21.65 9.21
C ILE A 511 -26.40 -21.68 9.91
N SER A 512 -26.77 -22.82 10.50
CA SER A 512 -27.62 -22.84 11.71
C SER A 512 -27.39 -24.15 12.47
N GLY A 513 -26.83 -24.01 13.66
CA GLY A 513 -26.44 -25.13 14.52
C GLY A 513 -25.93 -24.60 15.85
N GLY A 514 -26.77 -23.84 16.55
CA GLY A 514 -26.50 -23.37 17.91
C GLY A 514 -27.69 -23.73 18.79
N SER A 515 -27.51 -24.75 19.60
CA SER A 515 -28.40 -25.19 20.67
C SER A 515 -28.50 -24.12 21.76
N SER A 516 -29.73 -23.74 22.12
CA SER A 516 -30.01 -22.90 23.29
C SER A 516 -29.79 -23.69 24.59
N PRO A 517 -29.18 -23.11 25.64
CA PRO A 517 -29.19 -23.71 26.95
C PRO A 517 -30.49 -23.34 27.68
N SER A 518 -31.25 -24.35 28.08
CA SER A 518 -32.29 -24.25 29.09
C SER A 518 -31.65 -24.09 30.47
N LEU A 519 -31.91 -22.98 31.15
CA LEU A 519 -31.76 -22.87 32.60
C LEU A 519 -33.10 -23.21 33.28
N PRO A 520 -33.11 -23.81 34.47
CA PRO A 520 -34.31 -23.89 35.31
C PRO A 520 -34.75 -22.53 35.83
#